data_AF-A0A1B2IYU7-F1
#
_entry.id   AF-A0A1B2IYU7-F1
#
_cell.length_a   1.000
_cell.length_b   1.000
_cell.length_c   1.000
_cell.angle_alpha   90.00
_cell.angle_beta   90.00
_cell.angle_gamma   90.00
#
_symmetry.space_group_name_H-M   'P 1'
#
loop_
_entity.id
_entity.type
_entity.pdbx_description
1 polymer ?
#
loop_
_entity_poly.entity_id
_entity_poly.type
_entity_poly.pdbx_seq_one_letter_code
_entity_poly.pdbx_strand_id
1 'polypeptide(L)'
;MAQSTNERKHQVIIDMNDFLLEYAAKKLGNKDNLAEIVFEAGKDDLKGLDDLFKDQGEGRLKSYQAVGEGAISDEPSVTDQETAETRSEALTKEAMAYLGKHLQEFDSWKNN
;
A
#
# COMPACT_ATOMS: atom_id res chain seq x y z
N MET A 1 -3.58 21.84 -14.60
CA MET A 1 -4.19 22.18 -13.30
C MET A 1 -3.35 21.51 -12.24
N ALA A 2 -2.93 22.23 -11.19
CA ALA A 2 -2.22 21.58 -10.09
C ALA A 2 -3.20 20.67 -9.35
N GLN A 3 -2.92 19.38 -9.31
CA GLN A 3 -3.68 18.41 -8.52
C GLN A 3 -3.63 18.85 -7.06
N SER A 4 -4.77 18.89 -6.37
CA SER A 4 -4.80 19.30 -4.97
C SER A 4 -4.05 18.28 -4.10
N THR A 5 -3.45 18.71 -2.99
CA THR A 5 -2.67 17.83 -2.10
C THR A 5 -3.46 16.58 -1.66
N ASN A 6 -4.77 16.71 -1.48
CA ASN A 6 -5.66 15.60 -1.13
C ASN A 6 -5.83 14.60 -2.29
N GLU A 7 -5.99 15.07 -3.52
CA GLU A 7 -6.07 14.21 -4.70
C GLU A 7 -4.75 13.46 -4.93
N ARG A 8 -3.60 14.13 -4.76
CA ARG A 8 -2.29 13.47 -4.87
C ARG A 8 -2.13 12.38 -3.81
N LYS A 9 -2.43 12.68 -2.54
CA LYS A 9 -2.37 11.68 -1.46
C LYS A 9 -3.28 10.48 -1.74
N HIS A 10 -4.49 10.74 -2.24
CA HIS A 10 -5.43 9.68 -2.58
C HIS A 10 -4.92 8.77 -3.71
N GLN A 11 -4.33 9.34 -4.76
CA GLN A 11 -3.71 8.54 -5.83
C GLN A 11 -2.56 7.68 -5.30
N VAL A 12 -1.70 8.24 -4.45
CA VAL A 12 -0.61 7.46 -3.82
C VAL A 12 -1.16 6.31 -2.99
N ILE A 13 -2.25 6.50 -2.25
CA ILE A 13 -2.90 5.41 -1.51
C ILE A 13 -3.40 4.30 -2.44
N ILE A 14 -3.98 4.66 -3.59
CA ILE A 14 -4.41 3.68 -4.59
C ILE A 14 -3.19 2.93 -5.13
N ASP A 15 -2.15 3.65 -5.58
CA ASP A 15 -0.91 3.05 -6.11
C ASP A 15 -0.28 2.09 -5.09
N MET A 16 -0.17 2.50 -3.82
CA MET A 16 0.35 1.64 -2.75
C MET A 16 -0.42 0.32 -2.67
N ASN A 17 -1.75 0.37 -2.66
CA ASN A 17 -2.58 -0.84 -2.57
C ASN A 17 -2.49 -1.69 -3.85
N ASP A 18 -2.41 -1.08 -5.03
CA ASP A 18 -2.23 -1.80 -6.30
C ASP A 18 -0.91 -2.57 -6.33
N PHE A 19 0.20 -1.93 -5.96
CA PHE A 19 1.51 -2.59 -5.88
C PHE A 19 1.53 -3.72 -4.85
N LEU A 20 0.90 -3.52 -3.68
CA LEU A 20 0.79 -4.57 -2.67
C LEU A 20 -0.04 -5.76 -3.18
N LEU A 21 -1.15 -5.51 -3.87
CA LEU A 21 -1.99 -6.57 -4.42
C LEU A 21 -1.31 -7.28 -5.59
N GLU A 22 -0.59 -6.57 -6.47
CA GLU A 22 0.28 -7.16 -7.48
C GLU A 22 1.31 -8.11 -6.85
N TYR A 23 1.98 -7.67 -5.78
CA TYR A 23 2.91 -8.51 -5.03
C TYR A 23 2.20 -9.74 -4.45
N ALA A 24 1.05 -9.54 -3.82
CA ALA A 24 0.24 -10.61 -3.25
C ALA A 24 -0.18 -11.64 -4.30
N ALA A 25 -0.58 -11.23 -5.50
CA ALA A 25 -0.93 -12.16 -6.58
C ALA A 25 0.28 -12.96 -7.07
N LYS A 26 1.45 -12.33 -7.17
CA LYS A 26 2.69 -13.02 -7.54
C LYS A 26 3.08 -14.08 -6.50
N LYS A 27 2.80 -13.84 -5.22
CA LYS A 27 3.13 -14.76 -4.11
C LYS A 27 2.08 -15.83 -3.85
N LEU A 28 0.80 -15.47 -3.91
CA LEU A 28 -0.33 -16.30 -3.45
C LEU A 28 -1.18 -16.85 -4.61
N GLY A 29 -0.91 -16.39 -5.84
CA GLY A 29 -1.75 -16.62 -7.02
C GLY A 29 -2.90 -15.60 -7.12
N ASN A 30 -3.54 -15.56 -8.28
CA ASN A 30 -4.76 -14.77 -8.48
C ASN A 30 -5.90 -15.41 -7.67
N LYS A 31 -6.54 -14.62 -6.81
CA LYS A 31 -7.70 -14.99 -5.98
C LYS A 31 -8.74 -13.90 -6.13
N ASP A 32 -10.01 -14.30 -6.14
CA ASP A 32 -11.14 -13.35 -6.29
C ASP A 32 -11.33 -12.45 -5.05
N ASN A 33 -10.74 -12.82 -3.91
CA ASN A 33 -10.80 -12.11 -2.64
C ASN A 33 -9.39 -11.74 -2.12
N LEU A 34 -8.47 -11.43 -3.04
CA LEU A 34 -7.08 -11.15 -2.70
C LEU A 34 -6.96 -9.90 -1.81
N ALA A 35 -7.76 -8.87 -2.07
CA ALA A 35 -7.80 -7.66 -1.26
C ALA A 35 -8.25 -7.95 0.18
N GLU A 36 -9.27 -8.78 0.34
CA GLU A 36 -9.74 -9.20 1.67
C GLU A 36 -8.65 -9.97 2.43
N ILE A 37 -7.98 -10.92 1.78
CA ILE A 37 -6.88 -11.71 2.40
C ILE A 37 -5.74 -10.79 2.87
N VAL A 38 -5.34 -9.84 2.03
CA VAL A 38 -4.26 -8.88 2.36
C VAL A 38 -4.69 -7.94 3.49
N PHE A 39 -5.91 -7.43 3.45
CA PHE A 39 -6.45 -6.56 4.49
C PHE A 39 -6.52 -7.26 5.84
N GLU A 40 -7.09 -8.47 5.89
CA GLU A 40 -7.22 -9.23 7.13
C GLU A 40 -5.85 -9.54 7.77
N ALA A 41 -4.81 -9.75 6.96
CA ALA A 41 -3.46 -9.95 7.45
C ALA A 41 -2.81 -8.65 7.99
N GLY A 42 -3.12 -7.48 7.41
CA GLY A 42 -2.45 -6.23 7.73
C GLY A 42 -3.23 -5.23 8.59
N LYS A 43 -4.53 -5.47 8.86
CA LYS A 43 -5.43 -4.48 9.48
C LYS A 43 -5.05 -4.06 10.90
N ASP A 44 -4.54 -4.99 11.71
CA ASP A 44 -4.19 -4.73 13.11
C ASP A 44 -2.70 -4.40 13.26
N ASP A 45 -1.84 -5.14 12.54
CA ASP A 45 -0.41 -4.90 12.44
C ASP A 45 0.07 -5.27 11.03
N LEU A 46 0.74 -4.32 10.35
CA LEU A 46 1.30 -4.53 9.02
C LEU A 46 2.38 -5.63 8.99
N LYS A 47 2.92 -6.05 10.14
CA LYS A 47 3.76 -7.25 10.26
C LYS A 47 3.05 -8.54 9.90
N GLY A 48 1.72 -8.61 9.98
CA GLY A 48 0.98 -9.79 9.52
C GLY A 48 1.09 -10.02 8.01
N LEU A 49 1.47 -9.00 7.22
CA LEU A 49 1.81 -9.19 5.79
C LEU A 49 3.05 -10.07 5.61
N ASP A 50 4.02 -9.97 6.52
CA ASP A 50 5.26 -10.76 6.47
C ASP A 50 4.94 -12.24 6.69
N ASP A 51 3.98 -12.54 7.57
CA ASP A 51 3.49 -13.90 7.82
C ASP A 51 2.65 -14.43 6.66
N LEU A 52 1.81 -13.57 6.07
CA LEU A 52 1.01 -13.91 4.88
C LEU A 52 1.90 -14.29 3.70
N PHE A 53 2.92 -13.48 3.41
CA PHE A 53 3.82 -13.69 2.26
C PHE A 53 5.00 -14.60 2.55
N LYS A 54 5.29 -14.86 3.83
CA LYS A 54 6.44 -15.64 4.32
C LYS A 54 7.77 -15.09 3.78
N ASP A 55 7.90 -13.78 3.75
CA ASP A 55 8.96 -13.07 3.02
C ASP A 55 9.83 -12.15 3.91
N GLN A 56 9.68 -12.26 5.23
CA GLN A 56 10.40 -11.44 6.21
C GLN A 56 10.24 -9.93 5.97
N GLY A 57 9.09 -9.51 5.42
CA GLY A 57 8.72 -8.12 5.23
C GLY A 57 9.11 -7.52 3.89
N GLU A 58 9.53 -8.32 2.93
CA GLU A 58 9.84 -7.85 1.58
C GLU A 58 8.63 -7.16 0.93
N GLY A 59 7.44 -7.77 0.96
CA GLY A 59 6.22 -7.19 0.42
C GLY A 59 5.82 -5.88 1.11
N ARG A 60 5.79 -5.89 2.46
CA ARG A 60 5.47 -4.69 3.25
C ARG A 60 6.46 -3.55 2.98
N LEU A 61 7.76 -3.81 3.06
CA LEU A 61 8.75 -2.74 3.01
C LEU A 61 9.00 -2.26 1.58
N LYS A 62 9.16 -3.18 0.62
CA LYS A 62 9.62 -2.85 -0.74
C LYS A 62 8.50 -2.68 -1.76
N SER A 63 7.34 -3.29 -1.54
CA SER A 63 6.20 -3.19 -2.48
C SER A 63 5.07 -2.33 -1.96
N TYR A 64 5.09 -1.94 -0.68
CA TYR A 64 4.04 -1.13 -0.08
C TYR A 64 4.58 0.19 0.48
N GLN A 65 5.40 0.14 1.53
CA GLN A 65 5.96 1.34 2.17
C GLN A 65 6.87 2.14 1.23
N ALA A 66 7.68 1.48 0.41
CA ALA A 66 8.57 2.16 -0.55
C ALA A 66 7.82 3.01 -1.58
N VAL A 67 6.58 2.64 -1.95
CA VAL A 67 5.75 3.43 -2.88
C VAL A 67 5.34 4.75 -2.24
N GLY A 68 4.84 4.69 -1.00
CA GLY A 68 4.48 5.88 -0.23
C GLY A 68 5.70 6.77 0.05
N GLU A 69 6.83 6.15 0.40
CA GLU A 69 8.07 6.86 0.69
C GLU A 69 8.61 7.60 -0.53
N GLY A 70 8.63 6.96 -1.71
CA GLY A 70 9.02 7.61 -2.96
C GLY A 70 8.13 8.81 -3.28
N ALA A 71 6.81 8.68 -3.13
CA ALA A 71 5.87 9.76 -3.39
C ALA A 71 6.04 10.96 -2.43
N ILE A 72 6.42 10.71 -1.18
CA ILE A 72 6.70 11.72 -0.15
C ILE A 72 8.06 12.38 -0.41
N SER A 73 9.08 11.61 -0.77
CA SER A 73 10.41 12.13 -1.12
C SER A 73 10.39 13.04 -2.34
N ASP A 74 9.42 12.86 -3.24
CA ASP A 74 9.18 13.75 -4.38
C ASP A 74 8.52 15.10 -4.00
N GLU A 75 8.15 15.31 -2.72
CA GLU A 75 7.60 16.58 -2.26
C GLU A 75 8.71 17.62 -2.05
N PRO A 76 8.62 18.84 -2.60
CA PRO A 76 9.64 19.88 -2.41
C PRO A 76 9.89 20.29 -0.96
N SER A 77 8.95 20.00 -0.05
CA SER A 77 9.05 20.28 1.38
C SER A 77 9.77 19.20 2.19
N VAL A 78 10.08 18.05 1.59
CA VAL A 78 10.77 16.94 2.25
C VAL A 78 12.21 16.95 1.78
N THR A 79 13.14 17.17 2.71
CA THR A 79 14.57 17.36 2.40
C THR A 79 15.47 16.28 2.98
N ASP A 80 14.90 15.36 3.75
CA ASP A 80 15.61 14.31 4.45
C ASP A 80 14.81 13.00 4.42
N GLN A 81 15.56 11.90 4.43
CA GLN A 81 15.05 10.54 4.33
C GLN A 81 14.23 10.13 5.56
N GLU A 82 14.62 10.57 6.76
CA GLU A 82 13.94 10.23 8.01
C GLU A 82 12.48 10.75 8.03
N THR A 83 12.28 11.97 7.53
CA THR A 83 10.94 12.55 7.36
C THR A 83 10.11 11.76 6.35
N ALA A 84 10.71 11.33 5.24
CA ALA A 84 10.02 10.53 4.24
C ALA A 84 9.57 9.18 4.80
N GLU A 85 10.48 8.48 5.49
CA GLU A 85 10.21 7.19 6.14
C GLU A 85 9.09 7.30 7.19
N THR A 86 9.19 8.26 8.11
CA THR A 86 8.21 8.47 9.18
C THR A 86 6.81 8.77 8.62
N ARG A 87 6.74 9.64 7.60
CA ARG A 87 5.46 9.96 6.94
C ARG A 87 4.92 8.77 6.15
N SER A 88 5.80 7.98 5.53
CA SER A 88 5.40 6.78 4.80
C SER A 88 4.80 5.73 5.72
N GLU A 89 5.32 5.54 6.93
CA GLU A 89 4.71 4.62 7.91
C GLU A 89 3.26 5.01 8.26
N ALA A 90 2.99 6.29 8.45
CA ALA A 90 1.64 6.79 8.69
C ALA A 90 0.74 6.58 7.45
N LEU A 91 1.25 6.91 6.26
CA LEU A 91 0.53 6.74 5.00
C LEU A 91 0.21 5.27 4.72
N THR A 92 1.10 4.35 5.07
CA THR A 92 0.92 2.90 4.90
C THR A 92 -0.24 2.37 5.74
N LYS A 93 -0.42 2.89 6.96
CA LYS A 93 -1.59 2.57 7.80
C LYS A 93 -2.88 3.14 7.21
N GLU A 94 -2.83 4.36 6.69
CA GLU A 94 -3.98 4.97 6.01
C GLU A 94 -4.37 4.20 4.74
N ALA A 95 -3.39 3.76 3.96
CA ALA A 95 -3.61 2.95 2.77
C ALA A 95 -4.24 1.60 3.11
N MET A 96 -3.83 0.95 4.20
CA MET A 96 -4.41 -0.32 4.65
C MET A 96 -5.86 -0.13 5.13
N ALA A 97 -6.13 0.96 5.85
CA ALA A 97 -7.48 1.32 6.24
C ALA A 97 -8.37 1.67 5.03
N TYR A 98 -7.79 2.27 3.98
CA TYR A 98 -8.48 2.52 2.71
C TYR A 98 -8.80 1.20 2.00
N LEU A 99 -7.84 0.28 1.88
CA LEU A 99 -8.06 -1.05 1.29
C LEU A 99 -9.27 -1.75 1.93
N GLY A 100 -9.34 -1.78 3.26
CA GLY A 100 -10.46 -2.39 3.99
C GLY A 100 -11.84 -1.77 3.71
N LYS A 101 -11.92 -0.51 3.28
CA LYS A 101 -13.18 0.16 2.90
C LYS A 101 -13.54 -0.04 1.43
N HIS A 102 -12.60 -0.49 0.62
CA HIS A 102 -12.70 -0.55 -0.85
C HIS A 102 -12.36 -1.94 -1.41
N LEU A 103 -12.50 -3.00 -0.60
CA LEU A 103 -12.10 -4.38 -0.95
C LEU A 103 -12.63 -4.83 -2.32
N GLN A 104 -13.93 -4.65 -2.57
CA GLN A 104 -14.56 -5.05 -3.83
C GLN A 104 -14.03 -4.29 -5.05
N GLU A 105 -13.68 -3.01 -4.88
CA GLU A 105 -13.13 -2.19 -5.98
C GLU A 105 -11.76 -2.73 -6.40
N PHE A 106 -10.90 -3.03 -5.42
CA PHE A 106 -9.56 -3.58 -5.65
C PHE A 106 -9.58 -5.02 -6.17
N ASP A 107 -10.48 -5.88 -5.69
CA ASP A 107 -10.64 -7.24 -6.20
C ASP A 107 -11.19 -7.24 -7.65
N SER A 108 -12.06 -6.29 -7.99
CA SER A 108 -12.64 -6.18 -9.34
C SER A 108 -11.66 -5.62 -10.38
N TRP A 109 -10.76 -4.71 -9.97
CA TRP A 109 -9.82 -4.06 -10.87
C TRP A 109 -8.89 -5.05 -11.60
N LYS A 110 -8.45 -6.12 -10.93
CA LYS A 110 -7.56 -7.13 -11.53
C LYS A 110 -8.21 -8.04 -12.56
N ASN A 111 -9.54 -8.06 -12.62
CA ASN A 111 -10.30 -8.92 -13.53
C ASN A 111 -10.74 -8.18 -14.81
N ASN A 112 -10.37 -6.91 -14.97
CA ASN A 112 -10.55 -6.11 -16.21
C ASN A 112 -9.25 -5.99 -16.99
#